data_AF-A0A142X9W0-F1
#
_entry.id   AF-A0A142X9W0-F1
#
_cell.length_a   1.000
_cell.length_b   1.000
_cell.length_c   1.000
_cell.angle_alpha   90.00
_cell.angle_beta   90.00
_cell.angle_gamma   90.00
#
_symmetry.space_group_name_H-M   'P 1'
#
loop_
_entity.id
_entity.type
_entity.pdbx_description
1 polymer ?
#
loop_
_entity_poly.entity_id
_entity_poly.type
_entity_poly.pdbx_seq_one_letter_code
_entity_poly.pdbx_strand_id
1 'polypeptide(L)'
;MIITRSPAVARCGDTTMSLPAPAPYRLTFGRFKGSTLAECREDYLLWLSDFAPSPALRSLAKRHLGIDIVLDSEEEPRSDQAAVVLPGVVWRWNEIMCARFTEPIERLIVTAGLDELKRLTSEFTRKPWPNGGAA
;
A
#
# COMPACT_ATOMS: atom_id res chain seq x y z
N MET A 1 31.60 -0.03 -16.29
CA MET A 1 30.42 0.22 -17.14
C MET A 1 30.54 -0.66 -18.37
N ILE A 2 29.80 -1.77 -18.42
CA ILE A 2 29.82 -2.72 -19.54
C ILE A 2 28.37 -3.07 -19.82
N ILE A 3 27.88 -2.76 -21.02
CA ILE A 3 26.56 -3.14 -21.51
C ILE A 3 26.77 -4.35 -22.43
N THR A 4 26.25 -5.51 -22.05
CA THR A 4 26.21 -6.69 -22.92
C THR A 4 24.79 -6.91 -23.43
N ARG A 5 24.60 -6.83 -24.76
CA ARG A 5 23.40 -7.30 -25.48
C ARG A 5 23.54 -8.80 -25.73
N SER A 6 22.58 -9.60 -25.26
CA SER A 6 22.47 -11.03 -25.63
C SER A 6 21.60 -11.19 -26.89
N PRO A 7 21.97 -12.12 -27.82
CA PRO A 7 21.21 -12.36 -29.04
C PRO A 7 20.06 -13.36 -28.82
N ALA A 8 19.04 -13.20 -29.66
CA ALA A 8 17.81 -13.97 -29.71
C ALA A 8 18.06 -15.48 -29.97
N VAL A 9 17.39 -16.33 -29.20
CA VAL A 9 17.13 -17.72 -29.55
C VAL A 9 15.70 -17.82 -30.05
N ALA A 10 15.56 -18.09 -31.34
CA ALA A 10 14.32 -18.51 -31.95
C ALA A 10 13.96 -19.93 -31.48
N ARG A 11 12.75 -20.13 -30.98
CA ARG A 11 12.11 -21.44 -30.91
C ARG A 11 10.77 -21.37 -31.61
N CYS A 12 10.66 -22.13 -32.70
CA CYS A 12 9.39 -22.46 -33.34
C CYS A 12 8.62 -23.46 -32.48
N GLY A 13 7.30 -23.33 -32.54
CA GLY A 13 6.37 -24.41 -32.24
C GLY A 13 5.91 -24.47 -30.79
N ASP A 14 4.97 -23.59 -30.45
CA ASP A 14 3.92 -24.01 -29.53
C ASP A 14 2.60 -23.41 -30.02
N THR A 15 1.59 -24.26 -30.19
CA THR A 15 0.21 -23.84 -30.49
C THR A 15 -0.36 -23.25 -29.20
N THR A 16 0.11 -22.06 -28.85
CA THR A 16 -0.45 -21.27 -27.78
C THR A 16 -1.82 -20.82 -28.26
N MET A 17 -2.88 -21.36 -27.64
CA MET A 17 -4.19 -20.72 -27.64
C MET A 17 -3.96 -19.24 -27.34
N SER A 18 -4.07 -18.39 -28.38
CA SER A 18 -3.95 -16.95 -28.25
C SER A 18 -5.18 -16.50 -27.47
N LEU A 19 -5.03 -16.45 -26.14
CA LEU A 19 -5.95 -15.71 -25.29
C LEU A 19 -6.06 -14.31 -25.90
N PRO A 20 -7.28 -13.78 -26.14
CA PRO A 20 -7.44 -12.43 -26.65
C PRO A 20 -6.64 -11.51 -25.73
N ALA A 21 -5.69 -10.77 -26.30
CA ALA A 21 -4.87 -9.85 -25.53
C ALA A 21 -5.81 -8.99 -24.67
N PRO A 22 -5.55 -8.86 -23.35
CA PRO A 22 -6.46 -8.15 -22.46
C PRO A 22 -6.69 -6.76 -23.04
N ALA A 23 -7.97 -6.42 -23.27
CA ALA A 23 -8.34 -5.15 -23.87
C ALA A 23 -7.66 -4.01 -23.09
N PRO A 24 -6.99 -3.07 -23.78
CA PRO A 24 -6.22 -2.03 -23.11
C PRO A 24 -7.13 -1.23 -22.20
N TYR A 25 -6.73 -1.09 -20.93
CA TYR A 25 -7.50 -0.37 -19.93
C TYR A 25 -7.75 1.06 -20.41
N ARG A 26 -9.03 1.44 -20.49
CA ARG A 26 -9.46 2.79 -20.84
C ARG A 26 -9.78 3.56 -19.58
N LEU A 27 -9.25 4.78 -19.50
CA LEU A 27 -9.51 5.68 -18.38
C LEU A 27 -11.00 6.02 -18.34
N THR A 28 -11.64 5.86 -17.19
CA THR A 28 -13.06 6.17 -17.01
C THR A 28 -13.30 7.59 -16.46
N PHE A 29 -12.22 8.32 -16.16
CA PHE A 29 -12.25 9.63 -15.50
C PHE A 29 -11.13 10.54 -16.00
N GLY A 30 -11.19 11.81 -15.59
CA GLY A 30 -10.16 12.81 -15.88
C GLY A 30 -10.19 13.36 -17.31
N ARG A 31 -9.14 14.11 -17.66
CA ARG A 31 -9.01 14.82 -18.94
C ARG A 31 -8.90 13.88 -20.15
N PHE A 32 -8.38 12.67 -19.94
CA PHE A 32 -8.18 11.64 -20.98
C PHE A 32 -9.19 10.50 -20.87
N LYS A 33 -10.43 10.81 -20.44
CA LYS A 33 -11.50 9.81 -20.34
C LYS A 33 -11.76 9.15 -21.70
N GLY A 34 -11.77 7.82 -21.70
CA GLY A 34 -11.93 6.98 -22.89
C GLY A 34 -10.61 6.60 -23.55
N SER A 35 -9.51 7.30 -23.25
CA SER A 35 -8.19 7.00 -23.80
C SER A 35 -7.50 5.85 -23.08
N THR A 36 -6.59 5.19 -23.79
CA THR A 36 -5.68 4.20 -23.20
C THR A 36 -4.46 4.90 -22.58
N LEU A 37 -3.70 4.20 -21.74
CA LEU A 37 -2.48 4.77 -21.16
C LEU A 37 -1.42 5.13 -22.21
N ALA A 38 -1.39 4.43 -23.35
CA ALA A 38 -0.46 4.71 -24.45
C ALA A 38 -0.83 5.99 -25.23
N GLU A 39 -2.10 6.40 -25.19
CA GLU A 39 -2.59 7.63 -25.82
C GLU A 39 -2.46 8.84 -24.90
N CYS A 40 -2.17 8.61 -23.61
CA CYS A 40 -1.98 9.67 -22.64
C CYS A 40 -0.61 10.31 -22.81
N ARG A 41 -0.57 11.63 -22.62
CA ARG A 41 0.71 12.34 -22.56
C ARG A 41 1.47 11.94 -21.28
N GLU A 42 2.80 11.96 -21.37
CA GLU A 42 3.69 11.56 -20.28
C GLU A 42 3.50 12.39 -19.00
N ASP A 43 3.26 13.70 -19.12
CA ASP A 43 2.93 14.61 -18.01
C ASP A 43 1.66 14.18 -17.26
N TYR A 44 0.67 13.65 -17.98
CA TYR A 44 -0.55 13.14 -17.40
C TYR A 44 -0.36 11.77 -16.74
N LEU A 45 0.51 10.91 -17.30
CA LEU A 45 0.87 9.63 -16.70
C LEU A 45 1.65 9.82 -15.38
N LEU A 46 2.53 10.83 -15.32
CA LEU A 46 3.22 11.26 -14.10
C LEU A 46 2.23 11.75 -13.04
N TRP A 47 1.24 12.54 -13.44
CA TRP A 47 0.17 12.92 -12.51
C TRP A 47 -0.65 11.69 -12.05
N LEU A 48 -0.96 10.77 -12.96
CA LEU A 48 -1.69 9.53 -12.64
C LEU A 48 -0.91 8.61 -11.70
N SER A 49 0.42 8.57 -11.74
CA SER A 49 1.20 7.71 -10.83
C SER A 49 1.08 8.11 -9.37
N ASP A 50 0.83 9.40 -9.10
CA ASP A 50 0.84 9.95 -7.75
C ASP A 50 -0.58 10.18 -7.23
N PHE A 51 -1.47 10.71 -8.09
CA PHE A 51 -2.76 11.26 -7.67
C PHE A 51 -3.97 10.44 -8.16
N ALA A 52 -3.79 9.33 -8.88
CA ALA A 52 -4.94 8.56 -9.34
C ALA A 52 -5.72 7.97 -8.14
N PRO A 53 -7.07 8.01 -8.18
CA PRO A 53 -7.94 7.54 -7.10
C PRO A 53 -7.84 6.03 -6.87
N SER A 54 -7.43 5.26 -7.89
CA SER A 54 -7.25 3.81 -7.79
C SER A 54 -5.77 3.47 -7.58
N PRO A 55 -5.41 2.74 -6.51
CA PRO A 55 -4.05 2.21 -6.32
C PRO A 55 -3.58 1.37 -7.51
N ALA A 56 -4.47 0.55 -8.09
CA ALA A 56 -4.14 -0.26 -9.26
C ALA A 56 -3.80 0.60 -10.48
N LEU A 57 -4.47 1.74 -10.66
CA LEU A 57 -4.18 2.65 -11.77
C LEU A 57 -2.85 3.39 -11.58
N ARG A 58 -2.52 3.78 -10.34
CA ARG A 58 -1.20 4.36 -10.01
C ARG A 58 -0.08 3.40 -10.40
N SER A 59 -0.20 2.13 -10.01
CA SER A 59 0.76 1.09 -10.39
C SER A 59 0.81 0.85 -11.90
N LEU A 60 -0.33 0.92 -12.59
CA LEU A 60 -0.39 0.75 -14.04
C LEU A 60 0.31 1.90 -14.78
N ALA A 61 0.13 3.15 -14.33
CA ALA A 61 0.79 4.33 -14.88
C ALA A 61 2.31 4.30 -14.62
N LYS A 62 2.75 3.95 -13.40
CA LYS A 62 4.18 3.79 -13.08
C LYS A 62 4.86 2.74 -13.95
N ARG A 63 4.21 1.58 -14.13
CA ARG A 63 4.70 0.52 -15.04
C ARG A 63 4.80 1.01 -16.48
N HIS A 64 3.84 1.81 -16.95
CA HIS A 64 3.87 2.36 -18.30
C HIS A 64 5.00 3.37 -18.51
N LEU A 65 5.34 4.14 -17.47
CA LEU A 65 6.48 5.06 -17.46
C LEU A 65 7.82 4.37 -17.25
N GLY A 66 7.85 3.04 -17.04
CA GLY A 66 9.08 2.32 -16.71
C GLY A 66 9.68 2.73 -15.36
N ILE A 67 8.89 3.36 -14.49
CA ILE A 67 9.28 3.64 -13.10
C ILE A 67 9.23 2.30 -12.39
N ASP A 68 10.39 1.71 -12.14
CA ASP A 68 10.51 0.45 -11.43
C ASP A 68 9.85 0.62 -10.06
N ILE A 69 8.71 -0.06 -9.87
CA ILE A 69 7.96 0.03 -8.62
C ILE A 69 8.69 -0.87 -7.63
N VAL A 70 9.74 -0.34 -7.02
CA VAL A 70 10.13 -0.77 -5.69
C VAL A 70 8.95 -0.36 -4.82
N LEU A 71 8.05 -1.31 -4.55
CA LEU A 71 7.15 -1.23 -3.41
C LEU A 71 8.07 -1.25 -2.19
N ASP A 72 8.67 -0.10 -1.86
CA ASP A 72 9.13 0.16 -0.50
C ASP A 72 7.87 0.22 0.35
N SER A 73 7.45 -0.98 0.73
CA SER A 73 6.50 -1.27 1.79
C SER A 73 7.13 -0.94 3.16
N GLU A 74 8.35 -0.39 3.13
CA GLU A 74 9.26 -0.07 4.21
C GLU A 74 9.44 1.46 4.38
N GLU A 75 8.65 2.31 3.69
CA GLU A 75 8.66 3.73 4.03
C GLU A 75 8.00 3.89 5.40
N GLU A 76 8.85 3.92 6.45
CA GLU A 76 8.44 4.20 7.82
C GLU A 76 7.49 5.41 7.79
N PRO A 77 6.25 5.26 8.29
CA PRO A 77 5.29 6.34 8.25
C PRO A 77 5.91 7.57 8.92
N ARG A 78 5.81 8.72 8.25
CA ARG A 78 6.33 9.98 8.80
C ARG A 78 5.86 10.13 10.26
N SER A 79 6.74 10.59 11.14
CA SER A 79 6.50 10.57 12.60
C SER A 79 5.23 11.31 13.02
N ASP A 80 4.79 12.29 12.23
CA ASP A 80 3.53 13.01 12.38
C ASP A 80 2.30 12.14 12.05
N GLN A 81 2.37 11.27 11.04
CA GLN A 81 1.36 10.26 10.76
C GLN A 81 1.38 9.13 11.79
N ALA A 82 2.56 8.67 12.22
CA ALA A 82 2.69 7.65 13.25
C ALA A 82 2.05 8.09 14.58
N ALA A 83 2.18 9.37 14.95
CA ALA A 83 1.56 9.95 16.14
C ALA A 83 0.02 9.92 16.13
N VAL A 84 -0.60 9.85 14.95
CA VAL A 84 -2.06 9.77 14.79
C VAL A 84 -2.51 8.31 14.62
N VAL A 85 -1.75 7.51 13.87
CA VAL A 85 -2.13 6.14 13.50
C VAL A 85 -1.87 5.14 14.62
N LEU A 86 -0.74 5.24 15.33
CA LEU A 86 -0.34 4.25 16.35
C LEU A 86 -1.36 4.13 17.51
N PRO A 87 -1.89 5.23 18.07
CA PRO A 87 -2.94 5.11 19.09
C PRO A 87 -4.19 4.39 18.58
N GLY A 88 -4.60 4.66 17.34
CA GLY A 88 -5.74 3.99 16.71
C GLY A 88 -5.50 2.49 16.50
N VAL A 89 -4.29 2.09 16.09
CA VAL A 89 -3.90 0.68 15.92
C VAL A 89 -3.94 -0.07 17.25
N VAL A 90 -3.43 0.53 18.33
CA VAL A 90 -3.42 -0.11 19.66
C VAL A 90 -4.85 -0.25 20.22
N TRP A 91 -5.73 0.73 20.01
CA TRP A 91 -7.15 0.58 20.33
C TRP A 91 -7.81 -0.55 19.54
N ARG A 92 -7.59 -0.59 18.22
CA ARG A 92 -8.17 -1.63 17.37
C ARG A 92 -7.66 -3.03 17.73
N TRP A 93 -6.38 -3.14 18.09
CA TRP A 93 -5.80 -4.37 18.60
C TRP A 93 -6.51 -4.84 19.88
N ASN A 94 -6.76 -3.92 20.83
CA ASN A 94 -7.44 -4.25 22.07
C ASN A 94 -8.87 -4.79 21.84
N GLU A 95 -9.63 -4.16 20.94
CA GLU A 95 -10.97 -4.64 20.57
C GLU A 95 -10.94 -6.07 20.02
N ILE A 96 -10.01 -6.33 19.09
CA ILE A 96 -9.84 -7.65 18.47
C ILE A 96 -9.45 -8.69 19.53
N MET A 97 -8.52 -8.36 20.42
CA MET A 97 -8.05 -9.30 21.45
C MET A 97 -9.10 -9.54 22.53
N CYS A 98 -9.84 -8.53 22.95
CA CYS A 98 -10.97 -8.69 23.88
C CYS A 98 -12.11 -9.53 23.29
N ALA A 99 -12.32 -9.45 21.97
CA ALA A 99 -13.30 -10.27 21.27
C ALA A 99 -12.83 -11.73 21.10
N ARG A 100 -11.53 -11.95 20.92
CA ARG A 100 -10.93 -13.27 20.71
C ARG A 100 -10.74 -14.05 22.01
N PHE A 101 -10.38 -13.37 23.09
CA PHE A 101 -10.06 -13.96 24.39
C PHE A 101 -11.15 -13.63 25.41
N THR A 102 -12.02 -14.60 25.66
CA THR A 102 -13.18 -14.44 26.53
C THR A 102 -12.90 -14.82 27.97
N GLU A 103 -11.88 -15.65 28.20
CA GLU A 103 -11.56 -16.15 29.54
C GLU A 103 -10.95 -15.05 30.42
N PRO A 104 -11.26 -15.01 31.73
CA PRO A 104 -10.76 -13.98 32.64
C PRO A 104 -9.23 -13.91 32.71
N ILE A 105 -8.56 -15.06 32.69
CA ILE A 105 -7.09 -15.14 32.76
C ILE A 105 -6.46 -14.60 31.47
N GLU A 106 -7.02 -14.93 30.32
CA GLU A 106 -6.53 -14.44 29.03
C GLU A 106 -6.72 -12.92 28.91
N ARG A 107 -7.81 -12.38 29.46
CA ARG A 107 -8.04 -10.93 29.54
C ARG A 107 -7.01 -10.19 30.37
N LEU A 108 -6.44 -10.82 31.41
CA LEU A 108 -5.32 -10.23 32.14
C LEU A 108 -4.08 -10.09 31.25
N ILE A 109 -3.82 -11.10 30.39
CA ILE A 109 -2.71 -11.07 29.43
C ILE A 109 -2.96 -9.98 28.36
N VAL A 110 -4.18 -9.86 27.85
CA VAL A 110 -4.56 -8.81 26.90
C VAL A 110 -4.41 -7.42 27.53
N THR A 111 -4.77 -7.26 28.80
CA THR A 111 -4.62 -5.99 29.52
C THR A 111 -3.15 -5.63 29.72
N ALA A 112 -2.31 -6.59 30.13
CA ALA A 112 -0.88 -6.37 30.26
C ALA A 112 -0.22 -6.04 28.91
N GLY A 113 -0.63 -6.72 27.84
CA GLY A 113 -0.17 -6.44 26.47
C GLY A 113 -0.62 -5.05 25.98
N LEU A 114 -1.85 -4.64 26.31
CA LEU A 114 -2.35 -3.31 26.01
C LEU A 114 -1.49 -2.23 26.69
N ASP A 115 -1.13 -2.41 27.96
CA ASP A 115 -0.34 -1.42 28.69
C ASP A 115 1.07 -1.29 28.11
N GLU A 116 1.69 -2.39 27.68
CA GLU A 116 2.99 -2.36 27.00
C GLU A 116 2.89 -1.64 25.64
N LEU A 117 1.82 -1.88 24.87
CA LEU A 117 1.58 -1.20 23.60
C LEU A 117 1.35 0.32 23.77
N LYS A 118 0.68 0.74 24.85
CA LYS A 118 0.54 2.17 25.20
C LYS A 118 1.89 2.79 25.52
N ARG A 119 2.74 2.08 26.28
CA ARG A 119 4.10 2.50 26.63
C ARG A 119 4.95 2.71 25.37
N LEU A 120 4.99 1.71 24.49
CA LEU A 120 5.72 1.77 23.21
C LEU A 120 5.19 2.90 22.32
N THR A 121 3.88 3.04 22.19
CA THR A 121 3.29 4.13 21.39
C THR A 121 3.71 5.49 21.93
N SER A 122 3.76 5.67 23.25
CA SER A 122 4.20 6.93 23.85
C SER A 122 5.69 7.21 23.57
N GLU A 123 6.52 6.16 23.58
CA GLU A 123 7.95 6.23 23.26
C GLU A 123 8.21 6.63 21.80
N PHE A 124 7.56 5.95 20.85
CA PHE A 124 7.72 6.23 19.42
C PHE A 124 7.13 7.57 18.99
N THR A 125 6.01 7.98 19.58
CA THR A 125 5.32 9.23 19.22
C THR A 125 5.82 10.44 20.02
N ARG A 126 6.62 10.20 21.06
CA ARG A 126 7.08 11.21 22.05
C ARG A 126 5.94 12.02 22.67
N LYS A 127 4.75 11.42 22.74
CA LYS A 127 3.55 12.02 23.33
C LYS A 127 2.98 11.09 24.38
N PRO A 128 2.43 11.61 25.49
CA PRO A 128 1.76 10.75 26.46
C PRO A 128 0.54 10.09 25.81
N TRP A 129 0.31 8.82 26.15
CA TRP A 129 -0.90 8.12 25.75
C TRP A 129 -2.16 8.89 26.21
N PRO A 130 -3.19 9.04 25.37
CA PRO A 130 -4.42 9.68 25.77
C PRO A 130 -5.11 8.82 26.84
N ASN A 131 -5.07 9.28 28.09
CA ASN A 131 -5.94 8.76 29.13
C ASN A 131 -7.36 9.08 28.68
N GLY A 132 -8.17 8.05 28.38
CA GLY A 132 -9.54 8.19 27.90
C GLY A 132 -10.41 8.91 28.92
N GLY A 133 -10.29 10.24 28.96
CA GLY A 133 -11.15 11.11 29.71
C GLY A 133 -12.52 11.02 29.07
N ALA A 134 -13.45 10.36 29.77
CA ALA A 134 -14.85 10.70 29.66
C ALA A 134 -14.97 12.22 29.86
N ALA A 135 -15.33 12.91 28.80
CA ALA A 135 -15.91 14.25 28.83
C ALA A 135 -17.38 14.10 28.44
#